data_AF-A0A137QWI1-F1
#
_entry.id   AF-A0A137QWI1-F1
#
_cell.length_a   1.000
_cell.length_b   1.000
_cell.length_c   1.000
_cell.angle_alpha   90.00
_cell.angle_beta   90.00
_cell.angle_gamma   90.00
#
_symmetry.space_group_name_H-M   'P 1'
#
loop_
_entity.id
_entity.type
_entity.pdbx_description
1 polymer ?
#
loop_
_entity_poly.entity_id
_entity_poly.type
_entity_poly.pdbx_seq_one_letter_code
_entity_poly.pdbx_strand_id
1 'polypeptide(L)'
;MIQSTLRSAFAPFCWLPFLSSSIMCIPLSTFVPPTAVNYPALVEAETKTFEQLLDEATGGSALSIEVKKAEMATSDLVTLVHLSSLTSRDRLARMLLDFVEDAKKTGKRLQKLHSKVGGSVDIIMAVNDHALLTIEKANEPKPLLSFDTLIPWVGSRKAKIVTETFEDAMNTLSSQIERLILEAEANIDNLNDLEERLHALHELVSLEV
;
A
#
# COMPACT_ATOMS: atom_id res chain seq x y z
N MET A 1 47.22 11.24 -6.04
CA MET A 1 48.48 10.59 -6.49
C MET A 1 49.46 10.25 -5.36
N ILE A 2 49.40 10.87 -4.16
CA ILE A 2 50.39 10.59 -3.08
C ILE A 2 50.03 9.32 -2.26
N GLN A 3 48.73 9.02 -2.09
CA GLN A 3 48.26 7.84 -1.34
C GLN A 3 48.66 6.48 -1.96
N SER A 4 48.68 6.37 -3.29
CA SER A 4 49.04 5.13 -3.99
C SER A 4 50.52 4.77 -3.82
N THR A 5 51.39 5.78 -3.76
CA THR A 5 52.84 5.62 -3.66
C THR A 5 53.26 5.21 -2.25
N LEU A 6 52.65 5.78 -1.21
CA LEU A 6 52.85 5.37 0.18
C LEU A 6 52.39 3.92 0.42
N ARG A 7 51.29 3.50 -0.19
CA ARG A 7 50.74 2.14 -0.01
C ARG A 7 51.64 1.04 -0.58
N SER A 8 52.27 1.29 -1.73
CA SER A 8 53.25 0.36 -2.29
C SER A 8 54.51 0.23 -1.42
N ALA A 9 54.91 1.30 -0.73
CA ALA A 9 56.07 1.26 0.17
C ALA A 9 55.81 0.45 1.45
N PHE A 10 54.57 0.37 1.92
CA PHE A 10 54.19 -0.35 3.15
C PHE A 10 53.58 -1.74 2.93
N ALA A 11 53.37 -2.16 1.66
CA ALA A 11 52.92 -3.51 1.31
C ALA A 11 53.67 -4.67 2.01
N PRO A 12 55.01 -4.65 2.16
CA PRO A 12 55.72 -5.75 2.84
C PRO A 12 55.46 -5.79 4.37
N PHE A 13 55.00 -4.70 4.98
CA PHE A 13 54.69 -4.66 6.42
C PHE A 13 53.29 -5.18 6.77
N CYS A 14 52.44 -5.44 5.76
CA CYS A 14 51.08 -5.93 5.96
C CYS A 14 50.98 -7.42 6.37
N TRP A 15 52.10 -8.16 6.39
CA TRP A 15 52.16 -9.53 6.90
C TRP A 15 52.28 -9.59 8.44
N LEU A 16 52.62 -8.47 9.09
CA LEU A 16 52.66 -8.41 10.55
C LEU A 16 51.24 -8.41 11.13
N PRO A 17 50.89 -9.31 12.06
CA PRO A 17 49.52 -9.47 12.54
C PRO A 17 48.97 -8.20 13.21
N PHE A 18 49.83 -7.34 13.74
CA PHE A 18 49.43 -6.08 14.38
C PHE A 18 49.17 -4.92 13.40
N LEU A 19 49.76 -4.97 12.20
CA LEU A 19 49.64 -3.92 11.17
C LEU A 19 48.72 -4.30 10.02
N SER A 20 48.39 -5.59 9.88
CA SER A 20 47.46 -6.13 8.89
C SER A 20 46.07 -5.47 8.95
N SER A 21 45.60 -5.08 10.13
CA SER A 21 44.29 -4.43 10.30
C SER A 21 44.30 -2.91 10.03
N SER A 22 45.45 -2.32 9.73
CA SER A 22 45.55 -0.89 9.45
C SER A 22 44.96 -0.55 8.08
N ILE A 23 44.35 0.63 7.97
CA ILE A 23 43.73 1.18 6.75
C ILE A 23 44.69 1.17 5.54
N MET A 24 46.00 1.23 5.79
CA MET A 24 47.02 1.17 4.74
C MET A 24 47.16 -0.21 4.09
N CYS A 25 46.77 -1.29 4.76
CA CYS A 25 46.92 -2.68 4.30
C CYS A 25 45.63 -3.31 3.72
N ILE A 26 44.48 -2.63 3.79
CA ILE A 26 43.20 -3.13 3.29
C ILE A 26 43.09 -2.87 1.77
N PRO A 27 42.99 -3.88 0.89
CA PRO A 27 42.92 -3.64 -0.55
C PRO A 27 41.70 -2.78 -0.92
N LEU A 28 41.89 -1.79 -1.81
CA LEU A 28 40.80 -0.90 -2.28
C LEU A 28 39.64 -1.69 -2.94
N SER A 29 39.87 -2.95 -3.30
CA SER A 29 38.92 -3.84 -3.97
C SER A 29 37.85 -4.46 -3.05
N THR A 30 37.97 -4.33 -1.72
CA THR A 30 36.88 -4.68 -0.78
C THR A 30 35.97 -3.49 -0.48
N PHE A 31 36.31 -2.29 -0.97
CA PHE A 31 35.37 -1.20 -1.14
C PHE A 31 34.67 -1.41 -2.49
N VAL A 32 33.81 -2.43 -2.57
CA VAL A 32 32.63 -2.29 -3.43
C VAL A 32 31.77 -1.30 -2.64
N PRO A 33 31.68 -0.01 -3.03
CA PRO A 33 30.67 0.83 -2.42
C PRO A 33 29.35 0.07 -2.62
N PRO A 34 28.56 -0.18 -1.56
CA PRO A 34 27.25 -0.79 -1.75
C PRO A 34 26.59 0.02 -2.85
N THR A 35 26.19 -0.64 -3.96
CA THR A 35 25.43 0.01 -5.03
C THR A 35 24.35 0.80 -4.33
N ALA A 36 24.49 2.12 -4.32
CA ALA A 36 23.63 2.99 -3.55
C ALA A 36 22.26 2.87 -4.21
N VAL A 37 21.41 2.03 -3.64
CA VAL A 37 20.02 1.91 -4.06
C VAL A 37 19.44 3.31 -3.95
N ASN A 38 18.89 3.82 -5.05
CA ASN A 38 18.25 5.12 -5.07
C ASN A 38 16.86 4.98 -4.43
N TYR A 39 16.85 4.89 -3.10
CA TYR A 39 15.63 4.80 -2.29
C TYR A 39 14.65 5.94 -2.58
N PRO A 40 15.09 7.22 -2.75
CA PRO A 40 14.20 8.30 -3.19
C PRO A 40 13.42 7.97 -4.47
N ALA A 41 14.10 7.46 -5.49
CA ALA A 41 13.42 7.09 -6.74
C ALA A 41 12.43 5.93 -6.58
N LEU A 42 12.70 4.99 -5.67
CA LEU A 42 11.83 3.86 -5.41
C LEU A 42 10.56 4.29 -4.67
N VAL A 43 10.72 5.12 -3.63
CA VAL A 43 9.61 5.71 -2.88
C VAL A 43 8.75 6.60 -3.80
N GLU A 44 9.37 7.40 -4.67
CA GLU A 44 8.63 8.24 -5.63
C GLU A 44 7.79 7.40 -6.61
N ALA A 45 8.36 6.32 -7.15
CA ALA A 45 7.64 5.42 -8.05
C ALA A 45 6.46 4.72 -7.35
N GLU A 46 6.65 4.32 -6.09
CA GLU A 46 5.63 3.73 -5.25
C GLU A 46 4.50 4.73 -4.96
N THR A 47 4.83 5.91 -4.44
CA THR A 47 3.88 6.98 -4.12
C THR A 47 3.03 7.36 -5.31
N LYS A 48 3.64 7.56 -6.49
CA LYS A 48 2.90 7.91 -7.72
C LYS A 48 1.88 6.83 -8.11
N THR A 49 2.24 5.56 -7.95
CA THR A 49 1.34 4.45 -8.24
C THR A 49 0.15 4.47 -7.27
N PHE A 50 0.38 4.76 -5.99
CA PHE A 50 -0.70 4.85 -5.00
C PHE A 50 -1.60 6.07 -5.16
N GLU A 51 -1.05 7.23 -5.56
CA GLU A 51 -1.86 8.39 -5.91
C GLU A 51 -2.80 8.09 -7.08
N GLN A 52 -2.31 7.39 -8.11
CA GLN A 52 -3.15 6.93 -9.23
C GLN A 52 -4.25 5.96 -8.77
N LEU A 53 -3.90 4.99 -7.92
CA LEU A 53 -4.89 4.06 -7.35
C LEU A 53 -5.90 4.77 -6.45
N LEU A 54 -5.49 5.81 -5.73
CA LEU A 54 -6.39 6.62 -4.91
C LEU A 54 -7.37 7.40 -5.79
N ASP A 55 -6.88 8.04 -6.84
CA ASP A 55 -7.71 8.75 -7.82
C ASP A 55 -8.72 7.78 -8.45
N GLU A 56 -8.31 6.59 -8.84
CA GLU A 56 -9.21 5.56 -9.38
C GLU A 56 -10.20 5.04 -8.31
N ALA A 57 -9.74 4.88 -7.07
CA ALA A 57 -10.59 4.51 -5.94
C ALA A 57 -11.62 5.59 -5.60
N THR A 58 -11.35 6.88 -5.85
CA THR A 58 -12.37 7.95 -5.76
C THR A 58 -13.52 7.71 -6.74
N GLY A 59 -13.22 7.09 -7.89
CA GLY A 59 -14.22 6.54 -8.81
C GLY A 59 -15.05 5.41 -8.20
N GLY A 60 -14.51 4.65 -7.24
CA GLY A 60 -15.25 3.64 -6.46
C GLY A 60 -16.40 4.22 -5.62
N SER A 61 -16.37 5.53 -5.31
CA SER A 61 -17.53 6.22 -4.72
C SER A 61 -18.75 6.20 -5.65
N ALA A 62 -18.54 6.19 -6.98
CA ALA A 62 -19.60 6.13 -7.97
C ALA A 62 -20.38 4.82 -7.85
N LEU A 63 -19.72 3.67 -7.65
CA LEU A 63 -20.42 2.40 -7.45
C LEU A 63 -21.30 2.43 -6.20
N SER A 64 -20.79 2.99 -5.09
CA SER A 64 -21.59 3.12 -3.87
C SER A 64 -22.82 4.02 -4.08
N ILE A 65 -22.70 5.05 -4.93
CA ILE A 65 -23.80 5.94 -5.32
C ILE A 65 -24.80 5.19 -6.20
N GLU A 66 -24.35 4.41 -7.18
CA GLU A 66 -25.25 3.63 -8.04
C GLU A 66 -26.02 2.57 -7.24
N VAL A 67 -25.36 1.85 -6.32
CA VAL A 67 -26.04 0.92 -5.40
C VAL A 67 -27.04 1.67 -4.53
N LYS A 68 -26.71 2.88 -4.06
CA LYS A 68 -27.64 3.71 -3.28
C LYS A 68 -28.85 4.16 -4.09
N LYS A 69 -28.68 4.49 -5.37
CA LYS A 69 -29.80 4.81 -6.27
C LYS A 69 -30.69 3.59 -6.49
N ALA A 70 -30.10 2.41 -6.69
CA ALA A 70 -30.84 1.16 -6.83
C ALA A 70 -31.63 0.82 -5.54
N GLU A 71 -31.02 1.01 -4.36
CA GLU A 71 -31.70 0.90 -3.06
C GLU A 71 -32.95 1.81 -3.01
N MET A 72 -32.79 3.10 -3.31
CA MET A 72 -33.89 4.07 -3.25
C MET A 72 -35.00 3.73 -4.24
N ALA A 73 -34.66 3.45 -5.50
CA ALA A 73 -35.63 3.09 -6.53
C ALA A 73 -36.41 1.81 -6.16
N THR A 74 -35.73 0.82 -5.60
CA THR A 74 -36.35 -0.44 -5.19
C THR A 74 -37.25 -0.25 -3.96
N SER A 75 -36.84 0.59 -3.01
CA SER A 75 -37.65 0.96 -1.84
C SER A 75 -38.98 1.60 -2.26
N ASP A 76 -38.96 2.50 -3.24
CA ASP A 76 -40.18 3.11 -3.77
C ASP A 76 -41.06 2.07 -4.46
N LEU A 77 -40.45 1.12 -5.18
CA LEU A 77 -41.14 0.06 -5.90
C LEU A 77 -41.85 -0.94 -4.97
N VAL A 78 -41.35 -1.18 -3.76
CA VAL A 78 -42.02 -2.02 -2.74
C VAL A 78 -43.46 -1.54 -2.50
N THR A 79 -43.66 -0.23 -2.36
CA THR A 79 -44.99 0.36 -2.12
C THR A 79 -45.91 0.15 -3.32
N LEU A 80 -45.37 0.35 -4.54
CA LEU A 80 -46.12 0.14 -5.78
C LEU A 80 -46.54 -1.33 -5.95
N VAL A 81 -45.68 -2.28 -5.63
CA VAL A 81 -45.99 -3.70 -5.66
C VAL A 81 -47.08 -4.04 -4.64
N HIS A 82 -47.03 -3.49 -3.43
CA HIS A 82 -48.10 -3.65 -2.42
C HIS A 82 -49.48 -3.17 -2.90
N LEU A 83 -49.52 -2.16 -3.78
CA LEU A 83 -50.78 -1.63 -4.31
C LEU A 83 -51.18 -2.25 -5.66
N SER A 84 -50.33 -3.11 -6.23
CA SER A 84 -50.57 -3.76 -7.51
C SER A 84 -51.56 -4.92 -7.42
N SER A 85 -52.07 -5.36 -8.56
CA SER A 85 -52.91 -6.55 -8.72
C SER A 85 -52.11 -7.82 -9.08
N LEU A 86 -50.83 -7.88 -8.74
CA LEU A 86 -49.97 -9.05 -9.01
C LEU A 86 -50.37 -10.24 -8.14
N THR A 87 -50.27 -11.45 -8.70
CA THR A 87 -50.63 -12.70 -8.04
C THR A 87 -49.72 -12.96 -6.84
N SER A 88 -48.41 -12.72 -7.00
CA SER A 88 -47.38 -12.92 -5.97
C SER A 88 -46.91 -11.62 -5.32
N ARG A 89 -47.75 -10.58 -5.28
CA ARG A 89 -47.46 -9.26 -4.69
C ARG A 89 -46.70 -9.33 -3.37
N ASP A 90 -47.19 -10.11 -2.39
CA ASP A 90 -46.62 -10.15 -1.03
C ASP A 90 -45.25 -10.85 -1.00
N ARG A 91 -45.00 -11.75 -1.95
CA ARG A 91 -43.70 -12.40 -2.13
C ARG A 91 -42.71 -11.47 -2.81
N LEU A 92 -43.14 -10.80 -3.89
CA LEU A 92 -42.33 -9.80 -4.59
C LEU A 92 -41.91 -8.66 -3.65
N ALA A 93 -42.85 -8.11 -2.90
CA ALA A 93 -42.55 -7.02 -1.98
C ALA A 93 -41.54 -7.42 -0.89
N ARG A 94 -41.61 -8.65 -0.36
CA ARG A 94 -40.61 -9.16 0.58
C ARG A 94 -39.23 -9.30 -0.07
N MET A 95 -39.16 -9.88 -1.27
CA MET A 95 -37.88 -10.02 -1.98
C MET A 95 -37.25 -8.66 -2.32
N LEU A 96 -38.08 -7.66 -2.67
CA LEU A 96 -37.62 -6.29 -2.89
C LEU A 96 -37.13 -5.63 -1.60
N LEU A 97 -37.80 -5.85 -0.46
CA LEU A 97 -37.33 -5.39 0.85
C LEU A 97 -35.98 -6.02 1.22
N ASP A 98 -35.81 -7.32 0.98
CA ASP A 98 -34.53 -7.99 1.22
C ASP A 98 -33.41 -7.42 0.32
N PHE A 99 -33.71 -7.14 -0.95
CA PHE A 99 -32.79 -6.48 -1.86
C PHE A 99 -32.42 -5.07 -1.36
N VAL A 100 -33.38 -4.29 -0.87
CA VAL A 100 -33.13 -2.94 -0.31
C VAL A 100 -32.17 -3.01 0.89
N GLU A 101 -32.37 -3.96 1.81
CA GLU A 101 -31.48 -4.08 2.98
C GLU A 101 -30.06 -4.51 2.57
N ASP A 102 -29.93 -5.45 1.64
CA ASP A 102 -28.63 -5.88 1.13
C ASP A 102 -27.94 -4.78 0.30
N ALA A 103 -28.70 -3.98 -0.44
CA ALA A 103 -28.19 -2.85 -1.22
C ALA A 103 -27.63 -1.78 -0.28
N LYS A 104 -28.37 -1.46 0.78
CA LYS A 104 -27.94 -0.55 1.84
C LYS A 104 -26.68 -1.05 2.55
N LYS A 105 -26.62 -2.33 2.91
CA LYS A 105 -25.44 -2.94 3.53
C LYS A 105 -24.23 -2.86 2.59
N THR A 106 -24.39 -3.23 1.33
CA THR A 106 -23.33 -3.21 0.32
C THR A 106 -22.84 -1.80 0.04
N GLY A 107 -23.75 -0.83 -0.16
CA GLY A 107 -23.39 0.58 -0.33
C GLY A 107 -22.56 1.12 0.83
N LYS A 108 -22.92 0.78 2.08
CA LYS A 108 -22.15 1.17 3.28
C LYS A 108 -20.77 0.51 3.32
N ARG A 109 -20.66 -0.77 2.94
CA ARG A 109 -19.37 -1.49 2.93
C ARG A 109 -18.43 -0.97 1.83
N LEU A 110 -18.97 -0.60 0.67
CA LEU A 110 -18.21 0.06 -0.41
C LEU A 110 -17.69 1.42 0.01
N GLN A 111 -18.51 2.25 0.67
CA GLN A 111 -18.04 3.52 1.24
C GLN A 111 -16.92 3.31 2.27
N LYS A 112 -17.07 2.31 3.14
CA LYS A 112 -16.04 1.95 4.13
C LYS A 112 -14.74 1.48 3.46
N LEU A 113 -14.82 0.69 2.39
CA LEU A 113 -13.65 0.28 1.60
C LEU A 113 -12.93 1.50 1.05
N HIS A 114 -13.67 2.44 0.46
CA HIS A 114 -13.08 3.66 -0.08
C HIS A 114 -12.36 4.48 1.01
N SER A 115 -12.99 4.67 2.18
CA SER A 115 -12.34 5.34 3.32
C SER A 115 -11.09 4.60 3.81
N LYS A 116 -11.09 3.26 3.75
CA LYS A 116 -9.91 2.45 4.11
C LYS A 116 -8.78 2.61 3.08
N VAL A 117 -9.08 2.63 1.79
CA VAL A 117 -8.09 2.88 0.74
C VAL A 117 -7.41 4.22 0.98
N GLY A 118 -8.19 5.30 1.16
CA GLY A 118 -7.65 6.62 1.47
C GLY A 118 -6.74 6.62 2.70
N GLY A 119 -7.22 6.06 3.82
CA GLY A 119 -6.43 6.00 5.06
C GLY A 119 -5.17 5.12 4.94
N SER A 120 -5.20 4.03 4.17
CA SER A 120 -4.02 3.21 3.91
C SER A 120 -2.99 3.95 3.06
N VAL A 121 -3.42 4.70 2.04
CA VAL A 121 -2.52 5.56 1.25
C VAL A 121 -1.88 6.63 2.11
N ASP A 122 -2.65 7.31 2.97
CA ASP A 122 -2.11 8.31 3.92
C ASP A 122 -1.03 7.70 4.84
N ILE A 123 -1.25 6.49 5.35
CA ILE A 123 -0.28 5.77 6.18
C ILE A 123 1.00 5.45 5.39
N ILE A 124 0.87 4.95 4.16
CA ILE A 124 2.00 4.60 3.30
C ILE A 124 2.83 5.85 3.00
N MET A 125 2.18 6.96 2.63
CA MET A 125 2.85 8.23 2.38
C MET A 125 3.60 8.73 3.61
N ALA A 126 2.97 8.69 4.79
CA ALA A 126 3.61 9.12 6.03
C ALA A 126 4.84 8.26 6.40
N VAL A 127 4.75 6.94 6.17
CA VAL A 127 5.86 6.00 6.43
C VAL A 127 6.99 6.22 5.42
N ASN A 128 6.66 6.43 4.15
CA ASN A 128 7.61 6.72 3.10
C ASN A 128 8.33 8.07 3.33
N ASP A 129 7.61 9.12 3.72
CA ASP A 129 8.20 10.41 4.12
C ASP A 129 9.14 10.26 5.31
N HIS A 130 8.72 9.50 6.33
CA HIS A 130 9.57 9.20 7.48
C HIS A 130 10.83 8.43 7.08
N ALA A 131 10.70 7.46 6.17
CA ALA A 131 11.81 6.70 5.65
C ALA A 131 12.81 7.59 4.91
N LEU A 132 12.33 8.47 4.01
CA LEU A 132 13.17 9.42 3.29
C LEU A 132 13.92 10.35 4.24
N LEU A 133 13.24 10.97 5.20
CA LEU A 133 13.88 11.86 6.19
C LEU A 133 14.95 11.13 7.02
N THR A 134 14.72 9.86 7.35
CA THR A 134 15.68 9.03 8.10
C THR A 134 16.90 8.69 7.26
N ILE A 135 16.69 8.36 5.99
CA ILE A 135 17.76 8.06 5.02
C ILE A 135 18.59 9.33 4.73
N GLU A 136 17.96 10.48 4.54
CA GLU A 136 18.61 11.77 4.34
C GLU A 136 19.50 12.13 5.53
N LYS A 137 18.96 12.05 6.76
CA LYS A 137 19.74 12.26 8.01
C LYS A 137 20.91 11.29 8.13
N ALA A 138 20.74 10.03 7.70
CA ALA A 138 21.84 9.07 7.68
C ALA A 138 22.92 9.42 6.64
N ASN A 139 22.53 10.06 5.53
CA ASN A 139 23.40 10.45 4.43
C ASN A 139 24.02 11.84 4.57
N GLU A 140 23.59 12.66 5.54
CA GLU A 140 24.17 13.99 5.77
C GLU A 140 25.70 13.94 5.96
N PRO A 141 26.45 14.82 5.26
CA PRO A 141 27.89 14.90 5.38
C PRO A 141 28.27 15.46 6.76
N LYS A 142 28.86 14.61 7.61
CA LYS A 142 29.45 15.05 8.88
C LYS A 142 30.64 16.00 8.61
N PRO A 143 30.90 17.00 9.47
CA PRO A 143 32.00 17.92 9.29
C PRO A 143 33.34 17.17 9.18
N LEU A 144 34.23 17.65 8.29
CA LEU A 144 35.52 17.05 7.90
C LEU A 144 36.46 16.67 9.06
N LEU A 145 36.19 17.15 10.28
CA LEU A 145 36.97 16.89 11.50
C LEU A 145 36.34 15.84 12.43
N SER A 146 35.30 15.13 11.99
CA SER A 146 34.66 14.09 12.81
C SER A 146 35.50 12.81 12.80
N PHE A 147 35.95 12.34 13.96
CA PHE A 147 36.70 11.08 14.13
C PHE A 147 36.00 9.83 13.56
N ASP A 148 34.69 9.92 13.31
CA ASP A 148 33.87 8.86 12.71
C ASP A 148 34.27 8.48 11.27
N THR A 149 34.87 9.39 10.46
CA THR A 149 35.33 9.06 9.09
C THR A 149 36.58 8.19 9.07
N LEU A 150 37.28 8.05 10.20
CA LEU A 150 38.46 7.21 10.34
C LEU A 150 38.14 5.80 10.84
N ILE A 151 36.87 5.51 11.16
CA ILE A 151 36.42 4.21 11.70
C ILE A 151 35.65 3.46 10.61
N PRO A 152 36.22 2.39 10.00
CA PRO A 152 35.59 1.65 8.90
C PRO A 152 34.19 1.12 9.21
N TRP A 153 33.89 0.84 10.49
CA TRP A 153 32.61 0.29 10.94
C TRP A 153 31.43 1.28 10.96
N VAL A 154 31.68 2.59 10.85
CA VAL A 154 30.61 3.61 10.86
C VAL A 154 29.81 3.60 9.55
N GLY A 155 30.46 3.27 8.42
CA GLY A 155 29.78 3.12 7.12
C GLY A 155 28.78 1.96 7.11
N SER A 156 29.11 0.86 7.77
CA SER A 156 28.20 -0.30 7.92
C SER A 156 26.96 0.02 8.74
N ARG A 157 27.05 0.96 9.71
CA ARG A 157 25.90 1.38 10.53
C ARG A 157 24.89 2.21 9.71
N LYS A 158 25.37 3.11 8.84
CA LYS A 158 24.51 3.89 7.93
C LYS A 158 23.74 2.99 6.97
N ALA A 159 24.44 2.07 6.30
CA ALA A 159 23.81 1.12 5.38
C ALA A 159 22.77 0.23 6.08
N LYS A 160 23.03 -0.18 7.32
CA LYS A 160 22.07 -0.95 8.12
C LYS A 160 20.80 -0.16 8.42
N ILE A 161 20.91 1.08 8.91
CA ILE A 161 19.74 1.94 9.23
C ILE A 161 18.87 2.16 8.00
N VAL A 162 19.50 2.46 6.85
CA VAL A 162 18.78 2.68 5.58
C VAL A 162 18.02 1.41 5.16
N THR A 163 18.67 0.24 5.23
CA THR A 163 18.05 -1.03 4.86
C THR A 163 16.89 -1.39 5.79
N GLU A 164 17.07 -1.25 7.10
CA GLU A 164 16.07 -1.55 8.13
C GLU A 164 14.85 -0.63 8.02
N THR A 165 15.07 0.66 7.74
CA THR A 165 13.99 1.64 7.58
C THR A 165 13.18 1.36 6.32
N PHE A 166 13.84 0.97 5.22
CA PHE A 166 13.16 0.57 4.00
C PHE A 166 12.36 -0.73 4.17
N GLU A 167 12.95 -1.73 4.86
CA GLU A 167 12.26 -2.98 5.17
C GLU A 167 11.00 -2.75 6.01
N ASP A 168 11.07 -1.89 7.02
CA ASP A 168 9.92 -1.51 7.86
C ASP A 168 8.82 -0.80 7.05
N ALA A 169 9.21 0.10 6.14
CA ALA A 169 8.28 0.77 5.24
C ALA A 169 7.55 -0.23 4.33
N MET A 170 8.30 -1.14 3.68
CA MET A 170 7.75 -2.17 2.80
C MET A 170 6.87 -3.18 3.56
N ASN A 171 7.23 -3.54 4.79
CA ASN A 171 6.41 -4.41 5.64
C ASN A 171 5.07 -3.75 5.98
N THR A 172 5.10 -2.45 6.32
CA THR A 172 3.88 -1.69 6.57
C THR A 172 3.00 -1.63 5.33
N LEU A 173 3.60 -1.34 4.18
CA LEU A 173 2.92 -1.35 2.90
C LEU A 173 2.22 -2.68 2.63
N SER A 174 2.95 -3.80 2.73
CA SER A 174 2.41 -5.14 2.52
C SER A 174 1.18 -5.39 3.39
N SER A 175 1.26 -5.03 4.68
CA SER A 175 0.15 -5.19 5.61
C SER A 175 -1.08 -4.35 5.24
N GLN A 176 -0.88 -3.13 4.74
CA GLN A 176 -2.00 -2.30 4.27
C GLN A 176 -2.67 -2.93 3.04
N ILE A 177 -1.88 -3.37 2.06
CA ILE A 177 -2.41 -3.99 0.83
C ILE A 177 -3.19 -5.26 1.16
N GLU A 178 -2.64 -6.16 1.99
CA GLU A 178 -3.32 -7.40 2.39
C GLU A 178 -4.70 -7.11 3.02
N ARG A 179 -4.78 -6.10 3.88
CA ARG A 179 -6.04 -5.70 4.52
C ARG A 179 -7.03 -5.11 3.53
N LEU A 180 -6.55 -4.38 2.52
CA LEU A 180 -7.40 -3.82 1.46
C LEU A 180 -7.94 -4.92 0.54
N ILE A 181 -7.11 -5.92 0.19
CA ILE A 181 -7.53 -7.07 -0.61
C ILE A 181 -8.68 -7.81 0.09
N LEU A 182 -8.52 -8.15 1.37
CA LEU A 182 -9.57 -8.85 2.13
C LEU A 182 -10.87 -8.05 2.21
N GLU A 183 -10.79 -6.72 2.36
CA GLU A 183 -11.99 -5.87 2.36
C GLU A 183 -12.60 -5.73 0.97
N ALA A 184 -11.80 -5.74 -0.10
CA ALA A 184 -12.29 -5.72 -1.48
C ALA A 184 -13.02 -7.03 -1.84
N GLU A 185 -12.41 -8.18 -1.55
CA GLU A 185 -13.03 -9.51 -1.72
C GLU A 185 -14.38 -9.59 -1.01
N ALA A 186 -14.40 -9.19 0.27
CA ALA A 186 -15.62 -9.23 1.05
C ALA A 186 -16.68 -8.21 0.56
N ASN A 187 -16.32 -7.20 -0.24
CA ASN A 187 -17.25 -6.32 -0.93
C ASN A 187 -17.78 -6.92 -2.24
N ILE A 188 -16.91 -7.58 -3.01
CA ILE A 188 -17.27 -8.33 -4.22
C ILE A 188 -18.34 -9.37 -3.88
N ASP A 189 -18.18 -10.09 -2.76
CA ASP A 189 -19.17 -11.08 -2.32
C ASP A 189 -20.56 -10.46 -2.11
N ASN A 190 -20.69 -9.28 -1.48
CA ASN A 190 -22.03 -8.67 -1.32
C ASN A 190 -22.60 -8.14 -2.64
N LEU A 191 -21.75 -7.75 -3.59
CA LEU A 191 -22.21 -7.34 -4.92
C LEU A 191 -22.78 -8.55 -5.69
N ASN A 192 -22.13 -9.71 -5.59
CA ASN A 192 -22.62 -10.96 -6.15
C ASN A 192 -23.96 -11.37 -5.50
N ASP A 193 -24.07 -11.25 -4.17
CA ASP A 193 -25.33 -11.53 -3.47
C ASP A 193 -26.48 -10.63 -3.97
N LEU A 194 -26.19 -9.35 -4.22
CA LEU A 194 -27.16 -8.41 -4.80
C LEU A 194 -27.58 -8.79 -6.21
N GLU A 195 -26.62 -9.19 -7.05
CA GLU A 195 -26.88 -9.63 -8.42
C GLU A 195 -27.75 -10.89 -8.44
N GLU A 196 -27.46 -11.88 -7.59
CA GLU A 196 -28.26 -13.10 -7.48
C GLU A 196 -29.70 -12.80 -7.05
N ARG A 197 -29.89 -11.89 -6.08
CA ARG A 197 -31.22 -11.45 -5.66
C ARG A 197 -31.97 -10.72 -6.78
N LEU A 198 -31.28 -9.88 -7.54
CA LEU A 198 -31.87 -9.19 -8.69
C LEU A 198 -32.31 -10.19 -9.76
N HIS A 199 -31.49 -11.22 -10.02
CA HIS A 199 -31.84 -12.30 -10.94
C HIS A 199 -33.07 -13.07 -10.44
N ALA A 200 -33.13 -13.42 -9.16
CA ALA A 200 -34.28 -14.11 -8.59
C ALA A 200 -35.57 -13.27 -8.66
N LEU A 201 -35.46 -11.95 -8.45
CA LEU A 201 -36.56 -11.00 -8.64
C LEU A 201 -37.03 -10.96 -10.11
N HIS A 202 -36.09 -10.93 -11.05
CA HIS A 202 -36.41 -10.91 -12.48
C HIS A 202 -37.17 -12.16 -12.91
N GLU A 203 -36.72 -13.34 -12.50
CA GLU A 203 -37.39 -14.62 -12.75
C GLU A 203 -38.81 -14.65 -12.15
N LEU A 204 -39.03 -14.03 -10.99
CA LEU A 204 -40.35 -14.03 -10.39
C LEU A 204 -41.30 -13.04 -11.08
N VAL A 205 -40.80 -11.88 -11.50
CA VAL A 205 -41.58 -10.90 -12.27
C VAL A 205 -41.95 -11.43 -13.65
N SER A 206 -41.08 -12.21 -14.31
CA SER A 206 -41.37 -12.79 -15.63
C SER A 206 -42.54 -13.79 -15.61
N LEU A 207 -42.85 -14.37 -14.45
CA LEU A 207 -43.99 -15.29 -14.25
C LEU A 207 -45.33 -14.57 -14.01
N GLU A 208 -45.31 -13.25 -13.78
CA GLU A 208 -46.51 -12.45 -13.52
C GLU A 208 -47.12 -11.80 -14.78
N VAL A 209 -46.56 -12.11 -15.96
CA VAL A 209 -47.01 -11.63 -17.28
C VAL A 209 -48.12 -12.50 -17.86
#